data_AF-A0A0R5X2F8-F1
#
_entry.id   AF-A0A0R5X2F8-F1
#
_cell.length_a   1.000
_cell.length_b   1.000
_cell.length_c   1.000
_cell.angle_alpha   90.00
_cell.angle_beta   90.00
_cell.angle_gamma   90.00
#
_symmetry.space_group_name_H-M   'P 1'
#
loop_
_entity.id
_entity.type
_entity.pdbx_description
1 polymer ?
#
loop_
_entity_poly.entity_id
_entity_poly.type
_entity_poly.pdbx_seq_one_letter_code
_entity_poly.pdbx_strand_id
1 'polypeptide(L)'
;ESKPDALTCQLIWREYFYVMSANNINYDKMEGNPICLNIPWYRNDEVLKKWEMGQTGYPWIDAIMNQLRHEGWIHHVGRHAVACFLTRGDLWISWVDG
;
A
#
# COMPACT_ATOMS: atom_id res chain seq x y z
N GLU A 1 29.84 8.67 -6.55
CA GLU A 1 28.67 9.58 -6.45
C GLU A 1 28.24 9.66 -4.99
N SER A 2 27.96 10.86 -4.47
CA SER A 2 27.43 11.03 -3.12
C SER A 2 26.02 10.48 -3.05
N LYS A 3 25.70 9.71 -1.99
CA LYS A 3 24.33 9.28 -1.72
C LYS A 3 23.42 10.51 -1.68
N PRO A 4 22.17 10.41 -2.18
CA PRO A 4 21.17 11.42 -1.90
C PRO A 4 21.12 11.65 -0.40
N ASP A 5 21.16 12.92 0.02
CA ASP A 5 21.01 13.25 1.42
C ASP A 5 19.61 12.82 1.92
N ALA A 6 19.49 12.60 3.22
CA ALA A 6 18.20 12.22 3.81
C ALA A 6 17.09 13.26 3.55
N LEU A 7 17.47 14.51 3.26
CA LEU A 7 16.57 15.63 2.97
C LEU A 7 15.81 15.43 1.65
N THR A 8 16.50 14.95 0.61
CA THR A 8 15.92 14.80 -0.73
C THR A 8 15.23 13.46 -0.97
N CYS A 9 15.53 12.43 -0.16
CA CYS A 9 15.00 11.08 -0.33
C CYS A 9 13.47 11.00 -0.48
N GLN A 10 12.71 11.73 0.33
CA GLN A 10 11.23 11.70 0.23
C GLN A 10 10.73 12.27 -1.10
N LEU A 11 11.37 13.32 -1.61
CA LEU A 11 11.02 13.94 -2.89
C LEU A 11 11.39 13.03 -4.06
N ILE A 12 12.55 12.39 -4.01
CA ILE A 12 13.00 11.46 -5.04
C ILE A 12 12.04 10.27 -5.16
N TRP A 13 11.54 9.73 -4.03
CA TRP A 13 10.52 8.68 -4.07
C TRP A 13 9.23 9.12 -4.77
N ARG A 14 8.79 10.36 -4.56
CA ARG A 14 7.62 10.92 -5.26
C ARG A 14 7.87 11.00 -6.77
N GLU A 15 9.01 11.57 -7.18
CA GLU A 15 9.36 11.71 -8.61
C GLU A 15 9.54 10.35 -9.29
N TYR A 16 10.14 9.38 -8.58
CA TYR A 16 10.32 8.03 -9.09
C TYR A 16 8.99 7.41 -9.52
N PHE A 17 7.95 7.48 -8.69
CA PHE A 17 6.65 6.91 -9.03
C PHE A 17 5.97 7.65 -10.19
N TYR A 18 6.12 8.98 -10.30
CA TYR A 18 5.62 9.74 -11.46
C TYR A 18 6.29 9.30 -12.76
N VAL A 19 7.61 9.15 -12.78
CA VAL A 19 8.36 8.71 -13.97
C VAL A 19 7.98 7.29 -14.36
N MET A 20 7.85 6.40 -13.37
CA MET A 20 7.46 5.00 -13.60
C MET A 20 6.04 4.85 -14.15
N SER A 21 5.10 5.71 -13.73
CA SER A 21 3.71 5.66 -14.20
C SER A 21 3.47 6.38 -15.53
N ALA A 22 4.32 7.34 -15.91
CA ALA A 22 4.07 8.29 -17.01
C ALA A 22 3.67 7.64 -18.34
N ASN A 23 4.23 6.48 -18.68
CA ASN A 23 3.95 5.76 -19.92
C ASN A 23 3.27 4.40 -19.70
N ASN A 24 2.76 4.13 -18.49
CA ASN A 24 2.09 2.87 -18.16
C ASN A 24 0.63 3.12 -17.77
N ILE A 25 -0.28 2.94 -18.73
CA ILE A 25 -1.72 3.13 -18.51
C ILE A 25 -2.33 2.14 -17.50
N ASN A 26 -1.65 1.02 -17.24
CA ASN A 26 -2.09 -0.01 -16.31
C ASN A 26 -1.27 0.02 -15.01
N TYR A 27 -0.62 1.14 -14.66
CA TYR A 27 0.26 1.22 -13.50
C TYR A 27 -0.45 0.88 -12.17
N ASP A 28 -1.75 1.16 -12.09
CA ASP A 28 -2.66 0.90 -10.97
C ASP A 28 -3.30 -0.50 -11.00
N LYS A 29 -3.01 -1.32 -12.02
CA LYS A 29 -3.58 -2.65 -12.20
C LYS A 29 -2.53 -3.74 -12.06
N MET A 30 -2.98 -4.94 -11.74
CA MET A 30 -2.14 -6.15 -11.79
C MET A 30 -2.14 -6.76 -13.20
N GLU A 31 -3.33 -7.04 -13.74
CA GLU A 31 -3.46 -7.62 -15.07
C GLU A 31 -3.11 -6.60 -16.16
N GLY A 32 -2.26 -7.02 -17.11
CA GLY A 32 -1.81 -6.15 -18.21
C GLY A 32 -0.81 -5.08 -17.81
N ASN A 33 -0.29 -5.09 -16.58
CA ASN A 33 0.78 -4.20 -16.14
C ASN A 33 2.15 -4.86 -16.37
N PRO A 34 3.00 -4.33 -17.27
CA PRO A 34 4.25 -4.99 -17.67
C PRO A 34 5.30 -5.12 -16.55
N ILE A 35 5.15 -4.34 -15.47
CA ILE A 35 6.09 -4.34 -14.33
C ILE A 35 5.48 -4.98 -13.07
N CYS A 36 4.23 -5.45 -13.13
CA CYS A 36 3.58 -6.09 -12.00
C CYS A 36 3.60 -7.62 -12.14
N LEU A 37 3.83 -8.31 -11.03
CA LEU A 37 3.69 -9.76 -10.98
C LEU A 37 2.21 -10.14 -10.91
N ASN A 38 1.81 -11.14 -11.71
CA ASN A 38 0.50 -11.76 -11.58
C ASN A 38 0.50 -12.70 -10.38
N ILE A 39 -0.11 -12.27 -9.27
CA ILE A 39 -0.20 -13.02 -8.03
C ILE A 39 -1.65 -13.48 -7.84
N PRO A 40 -1.90 -14.76 -7.52
CA PRO A 40 -3.25 -15.27 -7.27
C PRO A 40 -3.72 -14.84 -5.87
N TRP A 41 -4.09 -13.58 -5.73
CA TRP A 41 -4.68 -13.03 -4.49
C TRP A 41 -6.06 -13.62 -4.22
N TYR A 42 -6.44 -13.65 -2.94
CA TYR A 42 -7.78 -14.04 -2.54
C TYR A 42 -8.76 -12.89 -2.70
N ARG A 43 -10.01 -13.24 -2.96
CA ARG A 43 -11.14 -12.32 -2.91
C ARG A 43 -11.96 -12.62 -1.67
N ASN A 44 -11.93 -11.71 -0.70
CA ASN A 44 -12.68 -11.83 0.54
C ASN A 44 -13.14 -10.45 1.03
N ASP A 45 -14.32 -10.05 0.57
CA ASP A 45 -14.88 -8.72 0.82
C ASP A 45 -15.16 -8.46 2.32
N GLU A 46 -15.45 -9.51 3.10
CA GLU A 46 -15.68 -9.37 4.55
C GLU A 46 -14.38 -9.02 5.29
N VAL A 47 -13.30 -9.72 4.96
CA VAL A 47 -11.98 -9.50 5.58
C VAL A 47 -11.40 -8.16 5.12
N LEU A 48 -11.55 -7.80 3.85
CA LEU A 48 -11.17 -6.48 3.33
C LEU A 48 -11.89 -5.38 4.12
N LYS A 49 -13.21 -5.49 4.28
CA LYS A 49 -14.00 -4.50 5.03
C LYS A 49 -13.57 -4.38 6.49
N LYS A 50 -13.22 -5.49 7.15
CA LYS A 50 -12.66 -5.44 8.52
C LYS A 50 -11.34 -4.68 8.57
N TRP A 51 -10.46 -4.87 7.58
CA TRP A 51 -9.20 -4.12 7.47
C TRP A 51 -9.45 -2.62 7.22
N GLU A 52 -10.28 -2.29 6.22
CA GLU A 52 -10.67 -0.90 5.92
C GLU A 52 -11.25 -0.19 7.14
N MET A 53 -12.11 -0.88 7.90
CA MET A 53 -12.78 -0.36 9.08
C MET A 53 -11.96 -0.45 10.38
N GLY A 54 -10.72 -0.96 10.34
CA GLY A 54 -9.88 -1.09 11.54
C GLY A 54 -10.50 -1.98 12.60
N GLN A 55 -11.03 -3.13 12.18
CA GLN A 55 -11.71 -4.15 12.99
C GLN A 55 -11.11 -5.54 12.75
N THR A 56 -9.81 -5.60 12.49
CA THR A 56 -9.05 -6.83 12.27
C THR A 56 -8.85 -7.63 13.54
N GLY A 57 -8.97 -6.99 14.72
CA GLY A 57 -8.66 -7.58 16.01
C GLY A 57 -7.18 -7.47 16.40
N TYR A 58 -6.35 -6.85 15.55
CA TYR A 58 -4.95 -6.53 15.83
C TYR A 58 -4.84 -5.04 16.19
N PRO A 59 -4.64 -4.69 17.47
CA PRO A 59 -4.74 -3.30 17.93
C PRO A 59 -3.82 -2.33 17.17
N TRP A 60 -2.64 -2.78 16.75
CA TRP A 60 -1.70 -1.98 15.96
C TRP A 60 -2.25 -1.61 14.57
N ILE A 61 -2.78 -2.60 13.86
CA ILE A 61 -3.36 -2.42 12.52
C ILE A 61 -4.62 -1.57 12.61
N ASP A 62 -5.50 -1.90 13.57
CA ASP A 62 -6.75 -1.21 13.78
C ASP A 62 -6.55 0.27 14.11
N ALA A 63 -5.59 0.60 14.99
CA ALA A 63 -5.26 1.99 15.32
C ALA A 63 -4.77 2.78 14.12
N ILE A 64 -3.90 2.20 13.28
CA ILE A 64 -3.39 2.88 12.07
C ILE A 64 -4.52 3.13 11.08
N MET A 65 -5.36 2.12 10.80
CA MET A 65 -6.49 2.26 9.87
C MET A 65 -7.52 3.26 10.38
N ASN A 66 -7.79 3.27 11.69
CA ASN A 66 -8.66 4.27 12.31
C ASN A 66 -8.09 5.69 12.20
N GLN A 67 -6.79 5.89 12.45
CA GLN A 67 -6.13 7.19 12.24
C GLN A 67 -6.26 7.64 10.79
N LEU A 68 -5.96 6.75 9.83
CA LEU A 68 -6.06 7.07 8.40
C LEU A 68 -7.47 7.54 8.02
N ARG A 69 -8.51 6.85 8.49
CA ARG A 69 -9.90 7.24 8.20
C ARG A 69 -10.33 8.55 8.86
N HIS A 70 -9.84 8.85 10.06
CA HIS A 70 -10.24 10.05 10.79
C HIS A 70 -9.44 11.30 10.40
N GLU A 71 -8.16 11.15 10.07
CA GLU A 71 -7.22 12.25 9.89
C GLU A 71 -6.70 12.39 8.46
N GLY A 72 -6.84 11.35 7.63
CA GLY A 72 -6.38 11.34 6.23
C GLY A 72 -4.87 11.20 6.05
N TRP A 73 -4.11 11.00 7.13
CA TRP A 73 -2.67 10.79 7.07
C TRP A 73 -2.19 9.80 8.12
N ILE A 74 -1.24 8.95 7.72
CA ILE A 74 -0.47 8.08 8.60
C ILE A 74 1.00 8.10 8.22
N HIS A 75 1.85 7.89 9.22
CA HIS A 75 3.29 7.78 9.07
C HIS A 75 3.66 6.62 8.11
N HIS A 76 4.76 6.76 7.38
CA HIS A 76 5.18 5.79 6.36
C HIS A 76 5.35 4.36 6.91
N VAL A 77 5.86 4.21 8.14
CA VAL A 77 5.95 2.89 8.82
C VAL A 77 4.55 2.30 9.05
N GLY A 78 3.56 3.13 9.37
CA GLY A 78 2.17 2.70 9.50
C GLY A 78 1.63 2.18 8.17
N ARG A 79 1.91 2.89 7.06
CA ARG A 79 1.57 2.45 5.69
C ARG A 79 2.18 1.08 5.38
N HIS A 80 3.46 0.90 5.68
CA HIS A 80 4.13 -0.39 5.47
C HIS A 80 3.48 -1.51 6.28
N ALA A 81 3.11 -1.26 7.54
CA ALA A 81 2.48 -2.25 8.39
C ALA A 81 1.12 -2.70 7.84
N VAL A 82 0.22 -1.76 7.55
CA VAL A 82 -1.14 -2.09 7.09
C VAL A 82 -1.16 -2.67 5.68
N ALA A 83 -0.28 -2.20 4.78
CA ALA A 83 -0.14 -2.74 3.42
C ALA A 83 0.44 -4.16 3.43
N CYS A 84 1.45 -4.42 4.29
CA CYS A 84 2.00 -5.76 4.43
C CYS A 84 0.96 -6.72 5.01
N PHE A 85 0.23 -6.29 6.03
CA PHE A 85 -0.84 -7.08 6.65
C PHE A 85 -1.92 -7.47 5.64
N LEU A 86 -2.39 -6.51 4.83
CA LEU A 86 -3.40 -6.77 3.79
C LEU A 86 -2.91 -7.75 2.71
N THR A 87 -1.67 -7.58 2.26
CA THR A 87 -1.16 -8.29 1.08
C THR A 87 -0.39 -9.56 1.47
N ARG A 88 0.93 -9.52 1.41
CA ARG A 88 1.83 -10.68 1.54
C ARG A 88 2.05 -11.17 2.98
N GLY A 89 1.56 -10.45 3.98
CA GLY A 89 1.78 -10.72 5.39
C GLY A 89 0.74 -11.70 5.94
N ASP A 90 -0.54 -11.29 5.91
CA ASP A 90 -1.58 -11.97 6.68
C ASP A 90 -2.84 -12.28 5.87
N LEU A 91 -3.44 -11.28 5.20
CA LEU A 91 -4.78 -11.46 4.60
C LEU A 91 -4.75 -12.02 3.16
N TRP A 92 -3.62 -11.93 2.47
CA TRP A 92 -3.44 -12.36 1.08
C TRP A 92 -4.46 -11.75 0.09
N ILE A 93 -4.83 -10.50 0.33
CA ILE A 93 -5.73 -9.70 -0.53
C ILE A 93 -4.89 -8.86 -1.50
N SER A 94 -5.46 -8.54 -2.66
CA SER A 94 -4.77 -7.77 -3.70
C SER A 94 -4.40 -6.37 -3.22
N TRP A 95 -3.21 -5.91 -3.60
CA TRP A 95 -2.77 -4.53 -3.39
C TRP A 95 -3.63 -3.51 -4.15
N VAL A 96 -4.38 -3.94 -5.17
CA VAL A 96 -5.32 -3.08 -5.92
C VAL A 96 -6.50 -2.64 -5.05
N ASP A 97 -6.85 -3.43 -4.04
CA ASP A 97 -8.00 -3.18 -3.15
C ASP A 97 -7.64 -2.33 -1.91
N GLY A 98 -6.35 -2.07 -1.65
CA GLY A 98 -5.86 -1.38 -0.44
C GLY A 98 -5.53 0.08 -0.66
#